data_AF-A0A0M1JE63-F1
#
_entry.id   AF-A0A0M1JE63-F1
#
_cell.length_a   1.000
_cell.length_b   1.000
_cell.length_c   1.000
_cell.angle_alpha   90.00
_cell.angle_beta   90.00
_cell.angle_gamma   90.00
#
_symmetry.space_group_name_H-M   'P 1'
#
loop_
_entity.id
_entity.type
_entity.pdbx_description
1 polymer ?
#
loop_
_entity_poly.entity_id
_entity_poly.type
_entity_poly.pdbx_seq_one_letter_code
_entity_poly.pdbx_strand_id
1 'polypeptide(L)'
;MNPNIASIVTACEQLGLKWQTIGNKINAIYVQSEEPLCFINMATPFNNSGLKQLVKDKGLLYDFLAADYIIPKTTSYLDPNCKSSCRHHLEIYAQPAIVEDILRRYELPVIVKMNKGTSGQNVFRCQNKQQILDALTIIYDQNNRYYDVIALCQAYVEIKQEWRVIVANQQIAFAYEKITQNATFVGNLSPLHWEGAQAMPVEDTDLLDRFAAFIQPIHSKMHLALVGLDVVMDTRDRLWLLEINSSPSFRIYLTHNPDRKDQVIKMYKELLAHKVGLPVD
;
A
#
# COMPACT_ATOMS: atom_id res chain seq x y z
N MET A 1 0.01 17.83 14.60
CA MET A 1 0.89 16.76 14.10
C MET A 1 0.01 15.62 13.61
N ASN A 2 0.38 14.90 12.54
CA ASN A 2 -0.40 13.75 12.11
C ASN A 2 -0.25 12.57 13.11
N PRO A 3 -1.16 11.57 13.10
CA PRO A 3 -1.13 10.50 14.10
C PRO A 3 0.13 9.63 14.07
N ASN A 4 0.74 9.43 12.90
CA ASN A 4 1.99 8.68 12.79
C ASN A 4 3.14 9.40 13.51
N ILE A 5 3.41 10.67 13.16
CA ILE A 5 4.49 11.45 13.78
C ILE A 5 4.22 11.65 15.28
N ALA A 6 2.96 11.87 15.68
CA ALA A 6 2.60 11.98 17.09
C ALA A 6 2.94 10.69 17.87
N SER A 7 2.67 9.53 17.29
CA SER A 7 3.01 8.25 17.92
C SER A 7 4.52 8.00 17.98
N ILE A 8 5.26 8.42 16.94
CA ILE A 8 6.74 8.35 16.92
C ILE A 8 7.35 9.26 17.99
N VAL A 9 6.82 10.49 18.17
CA VAL A 9 7.26 11.41 19.22
C VAL A 9 7.08 10.79 20.60
N THR A 10 5.90 10.25 20.89
CA THR A 10 5.66 9.59 22.19
C THR A 10 6.57 8.38 22.38
N ALA A 11 6.83 7.60 21.33
CA ALA A 11 7.78 6.49 21.39
C ALA A 11 9.22 6.97 21.66
N CYS A 12 9.64 8.11 21.08
CA CYS A 12 10.94 8.71 21.37
C CYS A 12 11.03 9.16 22.84
N GLU A 13 9.98 9.80 23.36
CA GLU A 13 9.90 10.24 24.76
C GLU A 13 10.00 9.05 25.72
N GLN A 14 9.29 7.95 25.43
CA GLN A 14 9.35 6.72 26.23
C GLN A 14 10.73 6.04 26.20
N LEU A 15 11.48 6.19 25.11
CA LEU A 15 12.84 5.66 24.97
C LEU A 15 13.94 6.63 25.46
N GLY A 16 13.57 7.84 25.90
CA GLY A 16 14.54 8.88 26.23
C GLY A 16 15.34 9.40 25.03
N LEU A 17 14.86 9.20 23.80
CA LEU A 17 15.50 9.66 22.57
C LEU A 17 15.27 11.16 22.37
N LYS A 18 16.34 11.90 22.10
CA LYS A 18 16.26 13.32 21.75
C LYS A 18 15.73 13.50 20.34
N TRP A 19 14.74 14.37 20.19
CA TRP A 19 14.15 14.70 18.89
C TRP A 19 13.83 16.19 18.78
N GLN A 20 13.67 16.66 17.55
CA GLN A 20 13.24 18.02 17.25
C GLN A 20 12.43 18.08 15.96
N THR A 21 11.59 19.11 15.80
CA THR A 21 10.95 19.38 14.51
C THR A 21 11.95 19.96 13.51
N ILE A 22 11.78 19.65 12.23
CA ILE A 22 12.59 20.21 11.15
C ILE A 22 12.00 21.58 10.77
N GLY A 23 12.64 22.65 11.26
CA GLY A 23 12.11 24.02 11.13
C GLY A 23 10.71 24.15 11.75
N ASN A 24 9.81 24.87 11.08
CA ASN A 24 8.44 25.09 11.54
C ASN A 24 7.45 23.99 11.07
N LYS A 25 7.95 22.83 10.62
CA LYS A 25 7.13 21.76 10.03
C LYS A 25 6.76 20.71 11.08
N ILE A 26 5.55 20.79 11.62
CA ILE A 26 5.03 19.88 12.67
C ILE A 26 4.92 18.39 12.29
N ASN A 27 5.03 18.05 11.00
CA ASN A 27 4.98 16.67 10.50
C ASN A 27 6.35 16.20 9.98
N ALA A 28 7.42 16.89 10.36
CA ALA A 28 8.79 16.50 10.03
C ALA A 28 9.63 16.57 11.31
N ILE A 29 10.18 15.43 11.74
CA ILE A 29 11.02 15.36 12.93
C ILE A 29 12.36 14.70 12.60
N TYR A 30 13.36 15.07 13.38
CA TYR A 30 14.69 14.52 13.37
C TYR A 30 14.99 13.93 14.75
N VAL A 31 15.39 12.67 14.81
CA VAL A 31 15.75 11.97 16.03
C VAL A 31 17.26 11.79 16.08
N GLN A 32 17.88 12.26 17.15
CA GLN A 32 19.32 12.18 17.38
C GLN A 32 19.70 10.76 17.81
N SER A 33 20.63 10.16 17.08
CA SER A 33 21.29 8.88 17.38
C SER A 33 22.59 8.81 16.58
N GLU A 34 23.36 7.72 16.70
CA GLU A 34 24.59 7.53 15.93
C GLU A 34 24.33 7.60 14.41
N GLU A 35 23.25 6.96 13.95
CA GLU A 35 22.68 7.13 12.61
C GLU A 35 21.39 7.95 12.69
N PRO A 36 21.42 9.27 12.43
CA PRO A 36 20.26 10.10 12.66
C PRO A 36 19.06 9.71 11.80
N LEU A 37 17.87 9.77 12.41
CA LEU A 37 16.64 9.31 11.79
C LEU A 37 15.76 10.49 11.41
N CYS A 38 15.31 10.52 10.16
CA CYS A 38 14.41 11.55 9.65
C CYS A 38 13.04 10.96 9.32
N PHE A 39 11.99 11.60 9.85
CA PHE A 39 10.61 11.21 9.63
C PHE A 39 9.85 12.38 9.02
N ILE A 40 9.14 12.15 7.90
CA ILE A 40 8.41 13.19 7.19
C ILE A 40 7.04 12.64 6.77
N ASN A 41 5.97 13.23 7.29
CA ASN A 41 4.61 12.74 7.12
C ASN A 41 4.52 11.25 7.52
N MET A 42 4.25 10.35 6.57
CA MET A 42 4.20 8.89 6.81
C MET A 42 5.53 8.20 6.48
N ALA A 43 6.49 8.92 5.87
CA ALA A 43 7.77 8.35 5.49
C ALA A 43 8.64 8.13 6.73
N THR A 44 9.09 6.89 6.90
CA THR A 44 9.98 6.47 7.97
C THR A 44 11.32 6.01 7.40
N PRO A 45 12.42 6.03 8.16
CA PRO A 45 13.72 5.53 7.72
C PRO A 45 13.88 4.01 7.91
N PHE A 46 12.83 3.29 8.31
CA PHE A 46 12.94 1.87 8.67
C PHE A 46 13.20 0.96 7.47
N ASN A 47 12.58 1.22 6.31
CA ASN A 47 12.86 0.46 5.10
C ASN A 47 14.01 1.10 4.30
N ASN A 48 14.87 0.27 3.69
CA ASN A 48 15.89 0.73 2.73
C ASN A 48 15.25 1.46 1.53
N SER A 49 15.95 2.46 0.97
CA SER A 49 15.45 3.27 -0.15
C SER A 49 15.14 2.45 -1.40
N GLY A 50 15.96 1.46 -1.76
CA GLY A 50 15.74 0.58 -2.89
C GLY A 50 14.44 -0.22 -2.77
N LEU A 51 14.20 -0.83 -1.62
CA LEU A 51 12.96 -1.57 -1.35
C LEU A 51 11.73 -0.64 -1.33
N LYS A 52 11.85 0.59 -0.81
CA LYS A 52 10.77 1.58 -0.91
C LYS A 52 10.44 1.92 -2.37
N GLN A 53 11.43 2.00 -3.25
CA GLN A 53 11.17 2.24 -4.67
C GLN A 53 10.51 1.04 -5.34
N LEU A 54 10.97 -0.18 -5.03
CA LEU A 54 10.32 -1.41 -5.49
C LEU A 54 8.84 -1.44 -5.08
N VAL A 55 8.53 -1.20 -3.80
CA VAL A 55 7.14 -1.22 -3.30
C VAL A 55 6.27 -0.12 -3.92
N LYS A 56 6.84 1.04 -4.27
CA LYS A 56 6.11 2.11 -4.95
C LYS A 56 5.77 1.78 -6.41
N ASP A 57 6.52 0.90 -7.04
CA ASP A 57 6.32 0.45 -8.42
C ASP A 57 5.52 -0.85 -8.41
N LYS A 58 4.19 -0.75 -8.48
CA LYS A 58 3.28 -1.90 -8.34
C LYS A 58 3.55 -3.00 -9.37
N GLY A 59 3.81 -2.63 -10.62
CA GLY A 59 4.14 -3.56 -11.70
C GLY A 59 5.41 -4.35 -11.39
N LEU A 60 6.50 -3.64 -11.09
CA LEU A 60 7.77 -4.29 -10.74
C LEU A 60 7.67 -5.14 -9.46
N LEU A 61 6.93 -4.66 -8.45
CA LEU A 61 6.67 -5.42 -7.23
C LEU A 61 5.94 -6.73 -7.52
N TYR A 62 4.91 -6.68 -8.37
CA TYR A 62 4.15 -7.87 -8.74
C TYR A 62 5.03 -8.85 -9.53
N ASP A 63 5.84 -8.38 -10.48
CA ASP A 63 6.78 -9.25 -11.21
C ASP A 63 7.79 -9.91 -10.26
N PHE A 64 8.30 -9.17 -9.26
CA PHE A 64 9.20 -9.69 -8.23
C PHE A 64 8.55 -10.76 -7.34
N LEU A 65 7.24 -10.67 -7.11
CA LEU A 65 6.48 -11.58 -6.25
C LEU A 65 5.84 -12.76 -7.01
N ALA A 66 5.47 -12.58 -8.28
CA ALA A 66 4.52 -13.43 -9.02
C ALA A 66 4.87 -14.92 -9.05
N ALA A 67 6.15 -15.29 -9.01
CA ALA A 67 6.58 -16.68 -9.02
C ALA A 67 6.22 -17.44 -7.73
N ASP A 68 6.11 -16.74 -6.60
CA ASP A 68 6.10 -17.37 -5.27
C ASP A 68 4.97 -16.86 -4.36
N TYR A 69 4.03 -16.07 -4.90
CA TYR A 69 3.01 -15.42 -4.08
C TYR A 69 1.64 -15.33 -4.76
N ILE A 70 0.59 -15.36 -3.94
CA ILE A 70 -0.80 -15.29 -4.41
C ILE A 70 -1.20 -13.82 -4.58
N ILE A 71 -0.99 -13.33 -5.80
CA ILE A 71 -1.42 -12.01 -6.25
C ILE A 71 -2.36 -12.15 -7.47
N PRO A 72 -3.30 -11.23 -7.68
CA PRO A 72 -4.11 -11.26 -8.89
C PRO A 72 -3.22 -11.08 -10.13
N LYS A 73 -3.46 -11.89 -11.18
CA LYS A 73 -2.73 -11.80 -12.45
C LYS A 73 -2.72 -10.35 -12.93
N THR A 74 -1.54 -9.82 -13.22
CA THR A 74 -1.35 -8.42 -13.59
C THR A 74 -0.43 -8.30 -14.80
N THR A 75 -0.67 -7.32 -15.66
CA THR A 75 0.18 -6.98 -16.79
C THR A 75 0.37 -5.47 -16.85
N SER A 76 1.61 -5.05 -17.04
CA SER A 76 2.00 -3.65 -17.21
C SER A 76 1.95 -3.25 -18.68
N TYR A 77 1.41 -2.07 -18.96
CA TYR A 77 1.39 -1.45 -20.29
C TYR A 77 2.04 -0.08 -20.20
N LEU A 78 2.87 0.26 -21.17
CA LEU A 78 3.52 1.55 -21.27
C LEU A 78 2.65 2.51 -22.10
N ASP A 79 2.63 3.79 -21.74
CA ASP A 79 1.98 4.85 -22.53
C ASP A 79 2.57 4.88 -23.95
N PRO A 80 1.77 4.61 -25.01
CA PRO A 80 2.24 4.71 -26.39
C PRO A 80 2.78 6.09 -26.77
N ASN A 81 2.35 7.13 -26.05
CA ASN A 81 2.76 8.51 -26.26
C ASN A 81 3.90 8.95 -25.32
N CYS A 82 4.56 8.02 -24.63
CA CYS A 82 5.64 8.33 -23.71
C CYS A 82 6.80 9.07 -24.41
N LYS A 83 7.61 9.78 -23.60
CA LYS A 83 8.84 10.44 -24.05
C LYS A 83 9.80 9.45 -24.71
N SER A 84 10.66 9.95 -25.60
CA SER A 84 11.59 9.15 -26.42
C SER A 84 12.45 8.18 -25.60
N SER A 85 12.85 8.56 -24.38
CA SER A 85 13.65 7.72 -23.48
C SER A 85 13.00 6.39 -23.12
N CYS A 86 11.67 6.26 -23.18
CA CYS A 86 10.96 5.03 -22.86
C CYS A 86 10.42 4.31 -24.11
N ARG A 87 10.43 4.94 -25.28
CA ARG A 87 9.81 4.39 -26.51
C ARG A 87 10.45 3.09 -26.99
N HIS A 88 11.74 2.88 -26.71
CA HIS A 88 12.44 1.64 -27.07
C HIS A 88 11.94 0.41 -26.30
N HIS A 89 11.14 0.61 -25.24
CA HIS A 89 10.50 -0.46 -24.47
C HIS A 89 9.03 -0.67 -24.83
N LEU A 90 8.50 0.02 -25.84
CA LEU A 90 7.13 -0.17 -26.29
C LEU A 90 6.98 -1.52 -27.00
N GLU A 91 6.11 -2.37 -26.48
CA GLU A 91 5.65 -3.59 -27.16
C GLU A 91 4.37 -3.32 -27.98
N ILE A 92 3.56 -2.35 -27.53
CA ILE A 92 2.28 -1.97 -28.14
C ILE A 92 2.27 -0.46 -28.35
N TYR A 93 2.01 -0.04 -29.60
CA TYR A 93 2.19 1.35 -30.04
C TYR A 93 0.90 2.17 -30.10
N ALA A 94 -0.23 1.67 -29.60
CA ALA A 94 -1.50 2.40 -29.58
C ALA A 94 -2.42 1.93 -28.44
N GLN A 95 -3.14 2.86 -27.81
CA GLN A 95 -4.07 2.54 -26.72
C GLN A 95 -5.16 1.55 -27.14
N PRO A 96 -5.80 1.66 -28.33
CA PRO A 96 -6.75 0.62 -28.77
C PRO A 96 -6.14 -0.78 -28.84
N ALA A 97 -4.87 -0.91 -29.22
CA ALA A 97 -4.19 -2.20 -29.26
C ALA A 97 -3.89 -2.75 -27.85
N ILE A 98 -3.62 -1.88 -26.86
CA ILE A 98 -3.55 -2.27 -25.44
C ILE A 98 -4.89 -2.85 -24.98
N VAL A 99 -6.00 -2.20 -25.36
CA VAL A 99 -7.34 -2.68 -24.99
C VAL A 99 -7.63 -4.07 -25.58
N GLU A 100 -7.29 -4.30 -26.85
CA GLU A 100 -7.44 -5.64 -27.47
C GLU A 100 -6.57 -6.69 -26.77
N ASP A 101 -5.33 -6.36 -26.40
CA ASP A 101 -4.46 -7.28 -25.67
C ASP A 101 -5.02 -7.62 -24.29
N ILE A 102 -5.59 -6.64 -23.58
CA ILE A 102 -6.28 -6.85 -22.30
C ILE A 102 -7.45 -7.83 -22.49
N LEU A 103 -8.34 -7.59 -23.45
CA LEU A 103 -9.52 -8.42 -23.70
C LEU A 103 -9.16 -9.85 -24.15
N ARG A 104 -7.99 -10.03 -24.75
CA ARG A 104 -7.45 -11.36 -25.09
C ARG A 104 -6.93 -12.12 -23.86
N ARG A 105 -6.40 -11.42 -22.87
CA ARG A 105 -5.67 -12.01 -21.73
C ARG A 105 -6.50 -12.19 -20.46
N TYR A 106 -7.62 -11.47 -20.35
CA TYR A 106 -8.41 -11.35 -19.12
C TYR A 106 -9.90 -11.50 -19.38
N GLU A 107 -10.60 -12.08 -18.41
CA GLU A 107 -12.06 -12.03 -18.33
C GLU A 107 -12.50 -10.72 -17.67
N LEU A 108 -13.66 -10.21 -18.10
CA LEU A 108 -14.26 -9.02 -17.52
C LEU A 108 -15.09 -9.37 -16.26
N PRO A 109 -15.16 -8.48 -15.26
CA PRO A 109 -14.49 -7.18 -15.22
C PRO A 109 -12.99 -7.29 -14.95
N VAL A 110 -12.24 -6.24 -15.32
CA VAL A 110 -10.82 -6.08 -14.95
C VAL A 110 -10.63 -4.83 -14.12
N ILE A 111 -9.53 -4.78 -13.36
CA ILE A 111 -9.06 -3.55 -12.72
C ILE A 111 -8.00 -2.92 -13.60
N VAL A 112 -8.22 -1.67 -14.02
CA VAL A 112 -7.19 -0.85 -14.68
C VAL A 112 -6.74 0.23 -13.69
N LYS A 113 -5.43 0.32 -13.43
CA LYS A 113 -4.90 1.24 -12.43
C LYS A 113 -3.53 1.81 -12.78
N MET A 114 -3.21 2.97 -12.23
CA MET A 114 -1.86 3.53 -12.32
C MET A 114 -0.82 2.66 -11.57
N ASN A 115 0.41 2.65 -12.06
CA ASN A 115 1.51 1.92 -11.45
C ASN A 115 1.96 2.53 -10.10
N LYS A 116 2.04 3.86 -10.02
CA LYS A 116 2.60 4.65 -8.91
C LYS A 116 1.55 5.55 -8.30
N GLY A 117 0.46 4.96 -7.82
CA GLY A 117 -0.66 5.67 -7.17
C GLY A 117 -0.71 5.54 -5.65
N THR A 118 -1.48 6.43 -5.01
CA THR A 118 -1.90 6.30 -3.61
C THR A 118 -3.39 6.61 -3.47
N SER A 119 -4.03 6.14 -2.39
CA SER A 119 -5.41 6.46 -2.02
C SER A 119 -6.48 6.12 -3.07
N GLY A 120 -6.26 5.06 -3.86
CA GLY A 120 -7.22 4.60 -4.87
C GLY A 120 -7.41 5.56 -6.06
N GLN A 121 -6.51 6.54 -6.23
CA GLN A 121 -6.56 7.45 -7.39
C GLN A 121 -6.27 6.67 -8.68
N ASN A 122 -7.05 6.98 -9.73
CA ASN A 122 -6.97 6.32 -11.03
C ASN A 122 -6.97 4.78 -10.93
N VAL A 123 -7.89 4.23 -10.14
CA VAL A 123 -8.19 2.79 -10.07
C VAL A 123 -9.61 2.60 -10.57
N PHE A 124 -9.76 1.87 -11.66
CA PHE A 124 -11.02 1.70 -12.38
C PHE A 124 -11.42 0.23 -12.44
N ARG A 125 -12.69 -0.06 -12.18
CA ARG A 125 -13.30 -1.37 -12.43
C ARG A 125 -13.98 -1.32 -13.78
N CYS A 126 -13.36 -1.91 -14.79
CA CYS A 126 -13.82 -1.86 -16.18
C CYS A 126 -14.59 -3.14 -16.51
N GLN A 127 -15.84 -2.98 -16.94
CA GLN A 127 -16.76 -4.05 -17.31
C GLN A 127 -16.84 -4.27 -18.84
N ASN A 128 -16.23 -3.39 -19.63
CA ASN A 128 -16.26 -3.47 -21.09
C ASN A 128 -15.08 -2.73 -21.73
N LYS A 129 -14.94 -2.92 -23.04
CA LYS A 129 -13.91 -2.31 -23.90
C LYS A 129 -13.80 -0.79 -23.73
N GLN A 130 -14.93 -0.08 -23.75
CA GLN A 130 -14.93 1.38 -23.70
C GLN A 130 -14.41 1.87 -22.35
N GLN A 131 -14.83 1.27 -21.25
CA GLN A 131 -14.36 1.63 -19.91
C GLN A 131 -12.85 1.37 -19.71
N ILE A 132 -12.27 0.36 -20.37
CA ILE A 132 -10.82 0.15 -20.36
C ILE A 132 -10.13 1.30 -21.10
N LEU A 133 -10.63 1.68 -22.28
CA LEU A 133 -10.06 2.78 -23.06
C LEU A 133 -10.14 4.11 -22.30
N ASP A 134 -11.28 4.40 -21.67
CA ASP A 134 -11.47 5.61 -20.88
C ASP A 134 -10.48 5.65 -19.69
N ALA A 135 -10.31 4.52 -18.98
CA ALA A 135 -9.35 4.40 -17.89
C ALA A 135 -7.91 4.66 -18.35
N LEU A 136 -7.49 4.06 -19.47
CA LEU A 136 -6.16 4.29 -20.05
C LEU A 136 -5.97 5.74 -20.48
N THR A 137 -7.00 6.36 -21.07
CA THR A 137 -6.97 7.76 -21.49
C THR A 137 -6.73 8.68 -20.29
N ILE A 138 -7.40 8.41 -19.15
CA ILE A 138 -7.23 9.19 -17.93
C ILE A 138 -5.84 8.99 -17.31
N ILE A 139 -5.34 7.75 -17.24
CA ILE A 139 -4.02 7.45 -16.67
C ILE A 139 -2.88 8.06 -17.50
N TYR A 140 -3.01 8.01 -18.82
CA TYR A 140 -2.00 8.49 -19.76
C TYR A 140 -2.14 9.97 -20.14
N ASP A 141 -3.07 10.72 -19.54
CA ASP A 141 -3.16 12.16 -19.75
C ASP A 141 -1.98 12.87 -19.09
N GLN A 142 -0.99 13.28 -19.91
CA GLN A 142 0.23 13.97 -19.47
C GLN A 142 -0.02 15.34 -18.84
N ASN A 143 -1.22 15.91 -19.00
CA ASN A 143 -1.63 17.15 -18.33
C ASN A 143 -2.24 16.89 -16.95
N ASN A 144 -2.56 15.64 -16.62
CA ASN A 144 -3.11 15.26 -15.34
C ASN A 144 -1.99 15.11 -14.29
N ARG A 145 -2.22 15.66 -13.08
CA ARG A 145 -1.29 15.48 -11.94
C ARG A 145 -1.10 14.02 -11.51
N TYR A 146 -2.01 13.14 -11.93
CA TYR A 146 -1.98 11.70 -11.71
C TYR A 146 -1.62 10.91 -12.97
N TYR A 147 -0.96 11.57 -13.94
CA TYR A 147 -0.31 10.90 -15.04
C TYR A 147 0.63 9.80 -14.55
N ASP A 148 0.56 8.64 -15.18
CA ASP A 148 1.54 7.58 -15.02
C ASP A 148 1.93 7.02 -16.38
N VAL A 149 3.23 6.87 -16.63
CA VAL A 149 3.73 6.30 -17.88
C VAL A 149 3.42 4.80 -17.99
N ILE A 150 3.08 4.14 -16.87
CA ILE A 150 2.68 2.74 -16.85
C ILE A 150 1.27 2.62 -16.28
N ALA A 151 0.38 1.98 -17.06
CA ALA A 151 -0.91 1.48 -16.56
C ALA A 151 -0.81 -0.03 -16.32
N LEU A 152 -1.51 -0.50 -15.29
CA LEU A 152 -1.62 -1.91 -14.96
C LEU A 152 -3.03 -2.39 -15.28
N CYS A 153 -3.15 -3.53 -15.96
CA CYS A 153 -4.39 -4.30 -15.99
C CYS A 153 -4.24 -5.51 -15.08
N GLN A 154 -5.20 -5.69 -14.18
CA GLN A 154 -5.21 -6.74 -13.17
C GLN A 154 -6.53 -7.50 -13.22
N ALA A 155 -6.46 -8.83 -13.06
CA ALA A 155 -7.65 -9.67 -12.93
C ALA A 155 -8.48 -9.24 -11.71
N TYR A 156 -9.80 -9.15 -11.90
CA TYR A 156 -10.70 -8.82 -10.81
C TYR A 156 -10.83 -9.99 -9.83
N VAL A 157 -10.75 -9.70 -8.54
CA VAL A 157 -11.07 -10.63 -7.47
C VAL A 157 -12.43 -10.25 -6.90
N GLU A 158 -13.33 -11.23 -6.80
CA GLU A 158 -14.60 -11.04 -6.12
C GLU A 158 -14.38 -11.09 -4.60
N ILE A 159 -14.19 -9.91 -4.01
CA ILE A 159 -13.76 -9.74 -2.63
C ILE A 159 -14.95 -9.89 -1.68
N LYS A 160 -14.83 -10.82 -0.74
CA LYS A 160 -15.73 -11.00 0.40
C LYS A 160 -15.36 -10.08 1.56
N GLN A 161 -14.07 -10.00 1.88
CA GLN A 161 -13.53 -9.19 2.99
C GLN A 161 -12.15 -8.63 2.63
N GLU A 162 -11.83 -7.44 3.15
CA GLU A 162 -10.55 -6.75 2.95
C GLU A 162 -9.98 -6.27 4.29
N TRP A 163 -8.70 -6.54 4.52
CA TRP A 163 -7.96 -6.11 5.70
C TRP A 163 -6.74 -5.30 5.31
N ARG A 164 -6.28 -4.48 6.25
CA ARG A 164 -4.89 -4.03 6.26
C ARG A 164 -4.15 -4.71 7.41
N VAL A 165 -3.12 -5.47 7.06
CA VAL A 165 -2.21 -6.11 8.01
C VAL A 165 -0.97 -5.24 8.15
N ILE A 166 -0.72 -4.72 9.35
CA ILE A 166 0.46 -3.92 9.67
C ILE A 166 1.54 -4.86 10.18
N VAL A 167 2.69 -4.83 9.50
CA VAL A 167 3.83 -5.68 9.82
C VAL A 167 5.00 -4.80 10.21
N ALA A 168 5.57 -5.08 11.38
CA ALA A 168 6.74 -4.42 11.93
C ALA A 168 7.80 -5.47 12.28
N ASN A 169 9.05 -5.27 11.88
CA ASN A 169 10.15 -6.22 12.09
C ASN A 169 9.80 -7.68 11.72
N GLN A 170 9.10 -7.87 10.59
CA GLN A 170 8.65 -9.16 10.07
C GLN A 170 7.61 -9.90 10.95
N GLN A 171 6.99 -9.20 11.90
CA GLN A 171 5.90 -9.71 12.72
C GLN A 171 4.65 -8.85 12.52
N ILE A 172 3.48 -9.47 12.60
CA ILE A 172 2.22 -8.73 12.57
C ILE A 172 2.14 -7.88 13.85
N ALA A 173 2.16 -6.56 13.69
CA ALA A 173 1.97 -5.64 14.80
C ALA A 173 0.48 -5.54 15.18
N PHE A 174 -0.37 -5.43 14.16
CA PHE A 174 -1.83 -5.47 14.26
C PHE A 174 -2.46 -5.56 12.88
N ALA A 175 -3.74 -5.93 12.81
CA ALA A 175 -4.52 -5.88 11.58
C ALA A 175 -5.87 -5.23 11.85
N TYR A 176 -6.49 -4.69 10.79
CA TYR A 176 -7.86 -4.20 10.85
C TYR A 176 -8.62 -4.50 9.57
N GLU A 177 -9.89 -4.85 9.71
CA GLU A 177 -10.83 -5.02 8.60
C GLU A 177 -11.34 -3.67 8.10
N LYS A 178 -11.56 -3.56 6.80
CA LYS A 178 -12.15 -2.40 6.15
C LYS A 178 -13.63 -2.68 5.88
N ILE A 179 -14.49 -2.29 6.83
CA ILE A 179 -15.92 -2.57 6.80
C ILE A 179 -16.66 -1.52 5.96
N THR A 180 -17.49 -1.99 5.01
CA THR A 180 -18.33 -1.16 4.13
C THR A 180 -19.82 -1.50 4.17
N GLN A 181 -20.27 -2.40 5.05
CA GLN A 181 -21.64 -2.93 5.04
C GLN A 181 -22.73 -1.85 5.13
N ASN A 182 -22.45 -0.72 5.79
CA ASN A 182 -23.35 0.43 5.89
C ASN A 182 -22.76 1.72 5.28
N ALA A 183 -21.73 1.57 4.44
CA ALA A 183 -21.02 2.70 3.84
C ALA A 183 -21.54 3.00 2.43
N THR A 184 -21.50 4.28 2.05
CA THR A 184 -21.90 4.73 0.71
C THR A 184 -20.69 4.81 -0.21
N PHE A 185 -20.75 4.12 -1.35
CA PHE A 185 -19.72 4.23 -2.39
C PHE A 185 -19.70 5.64 -3.00
N VAL A 186 -18.55 6.30 -2.95
CA VAL A 186 -18.36 7.68 -3.46
C VAL A 186 -17.41 7.75 -4.66
N GLY A 187 -17.30 6.65 -5.43
CA GLY A 187 -16.47 6.62 -6.64
C GLY A 187 -14.99 6.24 -6.42
N ASN A 188 -14.61 5.82 -5.20
CA ASN A 188 -13.26 5.32 -4.90
C ASN A 188 -13.33 3.83 -4.52
N LEU A 189 -12.62 2.98 -5.25
CA LEU A 189 -12.64 1.52 -5.03
C LEU A 189 -11.95 1.08 -3.73
N SER A 190 -11.16 1.94 -3.09
CA SER A 190 -10.56 1.65 -1.79
C SER A 190 -11.62 1.77 -0.68
N PRO A 191 -11.94 0.68 0.05
CA PRO A 191 -13.10 0.63 0.96
C PRO A 191 -13.16 1.75 2.01
N LEU A 192 -12.02 2.12 2.61
CA LEU A 192 -11.96 3.15 3.66
C LEU A 192 -12.15 4.59 3.16
N HIS A 193 -12.38 4.80 1.86
CA HIS A 193 -12.76 6.10 1.32
C HIS A 193 -14.27 6.25 1.11
N TRP A 194 -15.05 5.20 1.39
CA TRP A 194 -16.51 5.26 1.34
C TRP A 194 -17.02 6.04 2.54
N GLU A 195 -18.10 6.79 2.34
CA GLU A 195 -18.70 7.55 3.44
C GLU A 195 -19.35 6.59 4.43
N GLY A 196 -18.94 6.64 5.71
CA GLY A 196 -19.41 5.71 6.74
C GLY A 196 -18.64 4.39 6.83
N ALA A 197 -17.56 4.20 6.05
CA ALA A 197 -16.69 3.02 6.21
C ALA A 197 -15.94 3.03 7.54
N GLN A 198 -15.66 1.84 8.07
CA GLN A 198 -15.01 1.66 9.36
C GLN A 198 -13.73 0.82 9.24
N ALA A 199 -12.76 1.13 10.07
CA ALA A 199 -11.55 0.34 10.25
C ALA A 199 -11.67 -0.37 11.59
N MET A 200 -11.95 -1.68 11.59
CA MET A 200 -12.22 -2.45 12.81
C MET A 200 -11.03 -3.35 13.16
N PRO A 201 -10.49 -3.30 14.39
CA PRO A 201 -9.37 -4.15 14.80
C PRO A 201 -9.72 -5.63 14.63
N VAL A 202 -8.74 -6.42 14.16
CA VAL A 202 -8.84 -7.88 14.12
C VAL A 202 -8.26 -8.44 15.42
N GLU A 203 -9.11 -9.10 16.20
CA GLU A 203 -8.73 -9.79 17.45
C GLU A 203 -8.77 -11.32 17.33
N ASP A 204 -9.27 -11.83 16.20
CA ASP A 204 -9.34 -13.26 15.91
C ASP A 204 -7.93 -13.82 15.70
N THR A 205 -7.47 -14.62 16.66
CA THR A 205 -6.13 -15.22 16.67
C THR A 205 -5.92 -16.18 15.51
N ASP A 206 -6.94 -16.96 15.12
CA ASP A 206 -6.82 -17.93 14.03
C ASP A 206 -6.64 -17.19 12.70
N LEU A 207 -7.34 -16.06 12.53
CA LEU A 207 -7.18 -15.20 11.36
C LEU A 207 -5.81 -14.51 11.33
N LEU A 208 -5.30 -14.06 12.49
CA LEU A 208 -3.96 -13.47 12.60
C LEU A 208 -2.86 -14.50 12.28
N ASP A 209 -2.99 -15.74 12.77
CA ASP A 209 -2.07 -16.83 12.45
C ASP A 209 -2.12 -17.18 10.95
N ARG A 210 -3.32 -17.17 10.38
CA ARG A 210 -3.51 -17.34 8.94
C ARG A 210 -2.84 -16.21 8.13
N PHE A 211 -2.92 -14.97 8.59
CA PHE A 211 -2.18 -13.87 7.98
C PHE A 211 -0.67 -14.05 8.14
N ALA A 212 -0.18 -14.48 9.31
CA ALA A 212 1.23 -14.69 9.55
C ALA A 212 1.81 -15.75 8.58
N ALA A 213 1.09 -16.86 8.41
CA ALA A 213 1.43 -17.89 7.42
C ALA A 213 1.38 -17.35 5.98
N PHE A 214 0.36 -16.56 5.66
CA PHE A 214 0.20 -15.97 4.32
C PHE A 214 1.36 -15.05 3.96
N ILE A 215 1.82 -14.18 4.87
CA ILE A 215 2.84 -13.15 4.60
C ILE A 215 4.28 -13.67 4.66
N GLN A 216 4.51 -14.85 5.26
CA GLN A 216 5.84 -15.42 5.47
C GLN A 216 6.70 -15.46 4.19
N PRO A 217 6.18 -15.84 3.00
CA PRO A 217 6.97 -15.85 1.77
C PRO A 217 7.39 -14.45 1.27
N ILE A 218 6.70 -13.38 1.70
CA ILE A 218 7.16 -12.00 1.41
C ILE A 218 8.43 -11.71 2.21
N HIS A 219 8.44 -12.10 3.49
CA HIS A 219 9.56 -11.85 4.40
C HIS A 219 10.83 -12.58 3.98
N SER A 220 10.72 -13.78 3.42
CA SER A 220 11.87 -14.53 2.91
C SER A 220 12.52 -13.86 1.68
N LYS A 221 11.76 -13.08 0.90
CA LYS A 221 12.23 -12.38 -0.30
C LYS A 221 12.71 -10.96 -0.04
N MET A 222 12.04 -10.23 0.84
CA MET A 222 12.34 -8.84 1.10
C MET A 222 12.20 -8.48 2.57
N HIS A 223 13.25 -7.90 3.12
CA HIS A 223 13.27 -7.44 4.49
C HIS A 223 12.68 -6.02 4.59
N LEU A 224 11.36 -5.95 4.80
CA LEU A 224 10.65 -4.70 5.06
C LEU A 224 10.35 -4.58 6.56
N ALA A 225 10.97 -3.59 7.19
CA ALA A 225 10.87 -3.32 8.63
C ALA A 225 9.51 -2.75 9.02
N LEU A 226 8.84 -1.95 8.18
CA LEU A 226 7.47 -1.47 8.44
C LEU A 226 6.66 -1.40 7.15
N VAL A 227 5.57 -2.15 7.07
CA VAL A 227 4.64 -2.13 5.93
C VAL A 227 3.19 -2.27 6.36
N GLY A 228 2.28 -1.79 5.50
CA GLY A 228 0.87 -2.19 5.53
C GLY A 228 0.54 -3.01 4.29
N LEU A 229 0.08 -4.23 4.50
CA LEU A 229 -0.34 -5.15 3.44
C LEU A 229 -1.85 -5.09 3.29
N ASP A 230 -2.34 -4.80 2.09
CA ASP A 230 -3.75 -4.92 1.77
C ASP A 230 -4.04 -6.35 1.33
N VAL A 231 -4.68 -7.10 2.22
CA VAL A 231 -4.99 -8.53 2.06
C VAL A 231 -6.50 -8.66 1.89
N VAL A 232 -6.93 -9.47 0.93
CA VAL A 232 -8.35 -9.75 0.69
C VAL A 232 -8.63 -11.23 0.73
N MET A 233 -9.85 -11.58 1.09
CA MET A 233 -10.40 -12.92 0.95
C MET A 233 -11.49 -12.90 -0.12
N ASP A 234 -11.42 -13.83 -1.07
CA ASP A 234 -12.45 -13.98 -2.09
C ASP A 234 -13.67 -14.78 -1.60
N THR A 235 -14.69 -14.91 -2.44
CA THR A 235 -15.92 -15.68 -2.16
C THR A 235 -15.70 -17.20 -2.03
N ARG A 236 -14.49 -17.69 -2.28
CA ARG A 236 -14.06 -19.09 -2.09
C ARG A 236 -13.08 -19.24 -0.92
N ASP A 237 -13.07 -18.24 -0.04
CA ASP A 237 -12.22 -18.16 1.14
C ASP A 237 -10.71 -18.24 0.84
N ARG A 238 -10.24 -17.80 -0.33
CA ARG A 238 -8.82 -17.72 -0.67
C ARG A 238 -8.26 -16.32 -0.38
N LEU A 239 -7.07 -16.27 0.23
CA LEU A 239 -6.35 -15.01 0.46
C LEU A 239 -5.58 -14.55 -0.78
N TRP A 240 -5.61 -13.24 -1.02
CA TRP A 240 -4.87 -12.55 -2.06
C TRP A 240 -4.20 -11.30 -1.49
N LEU A 241 -3.00 -10.97 -1.98
CA LEU A 241 -2.37 -9.68 -1.70
C LEU A 241 -2.69 -8.71 -2.83
N LEU A 242 -3.29 -7.57 -2.49
CA LEU A 242 -3.59 -6.50 -3.43
C LEU A 242 -2.49 -5.46 -3.50
N GLU A 243 -1.94 -5.03 -2.37
CA GLU A 243 -0.96 -3.94 -2.32
C GLU A 243 -0.05 -4.05 -1.09
N ILE A 244 1.19 -3.61 -1.25
CA ILE A 244 2.13 -3.37 -0.14
C ILE A 244 2.32 -1.86 -0.04
N ASN A 245 2.15 -1.30 1.16
CA ASN A 245 2.37 0.10 1.46
C ASN A 245 3.61 0.24 2.35
N SER A 246 4.69 0.84 1.85
CA SER A 246 5.94 1.03 2.61
C SER A 246 5.88 2.09 3.72
N SER A 247 4.77 2.82 3.79
CA SER A 247 4.57 3.98 4.66
C SER A 247 3.08 4.08 5.07
N PRO A 248 2.54 3.08 5.79
CA PRO A 248 1.11 3.04 6.11
C PRO A 248 0.67 4.25 6.95
N SER A 249 -0.47 4.85 6.59
CA SER A 249 -1.09 5.88 7.41
C SER A 249 -2.01 5.26 8.47
N PHE A 250 -1.91 5.75 9.70
CA PHE A 250 -2.77 5.29 10.81
C PHE A 250 -3.92 6.25 11.11
N ARG A 251 -4.12 7.29 10.28
CA ARG A 251 -5.14 8.31 10.51
C ARG A 251 -6.54 7.70 10.64
N ILE A 252 -6.99 6.94 9.63
CA ILE A 252 -8.34 6.37 9.62
C ILE A 252 -8.51 5.34 10.76
N TYR A 253 -7.50 4.49 10.95
CA TYR A 253 -7.50 3.48 12.01
C TYR A 253 -7.68 4.11 13.40
N LEU A 254 -6.88 5.13 13.73
CA LEU A 254 -6.92 5.80 15.03
C LEU A 254 -8.10 6.76 15.19
N THR A 255 -8.70 7.24 14.10
CA THR A 255 -9.98 7.96 14.17
C THR A 255 -11.10 7.04 14.63
N HIS A 256 -11.12 5.79 14.16
CA HIS A 256 -12.13 4.81 14.56
C HIS A 256 -11.80 4.09 15.88
N ASN A 257 -10.52 3.99 16.24
CA ASN A 257 -10.04 3.24 17.41
C ASN A 257 -9.07 4.09 18.25
N PRO A 258 -9.53 5.19 18.86
CA PRO A 258 -8.67 6.10 19.61
C PRO A 258 -8.02 5.44 20.84
N ASP A 259 -8.67 4.44 21.42
CA ASP A 259 -8.20 3.59 22.53
C ASP A 259 -7.00 2.71 22.13
N ARG A 260 -6.79 2.46 20.83
CA ARG A 260 -5.69 1.63 20.31
C ARG A 260 -4.42 2.42 19.98
N LYS A 261 -4.34 3.69 20.36
CA LYS A 261 -3.15 4.53 20.13
C LYS A 261 -1.88 3.92 20.73
N ASP A 262 -1.97 3.31 21.91
CA ASP A 262 -0.82 2.72 22.61
C ASP A 262 -0.22 1.54 21.84
N GLN A 263 -1.03 0.79 21.09
CA GLN A 263 -0.54 -0.28 20.21
C GLN A 263 0.36 0.27 19.09
N VAL A 264 -0.03 1.41 18.49
CA VAL A 264 0.76 2.07 17.44
C VAL A 264 2.04 2.68 18.03
N ILE A 265 1.97 3.25 19.24
CA ILE A 265 3.14 3.76 19.96
C ILE A 265 4.11 2.61 20.27
N LYS A 266 3.61 1.49 20.80
CA LYS A 266 4.41 0.30 21.09
C LYS A 266 5.16 -0.21 19.85
N MET A 267 4.46 -0.34 18.73
CA MET A 267 5.07 -0.73 17.45
C MET A 267 6.20 0.22 17.05
N TYR A 268 6.00 1.55 17.15
CA TYR A 268 7.06 2.50 16.86
C TYR A 268 8.21 2.46 17.88
N LYS A 269 7.92 2.21 19.16
CA LYS A 269 8.91 2.03 20.23
C LYS A 269 9.86 0.87 19.88
N GLU A 270 9.30 -0.28 19.51
CA GLU A 270 10.06 -1.47 19.11
C GLU A 270 10.92 -1.22 17.86
N LEU A 271 10.35 -0.57 16.83
CA LEU A 271 11.08 -0.22 15.61
C LEU A 271 12.24 0.75 15.87
N LEU A 272 12.01 1.77 16.69
CA LEU A 272 13.03 2.74 17.07
C LEU A 272 14.14 2.09 17.88
N ALA A 273 13.78 1.35 18.93
CA ALA A 273 14.74 0.67 19.79
C ALA A 273 15.64 -0.28 19.00
N HIS A 274 15.05 -1.12 18.13
CA HIS A 274 15.82 -1.97 17.22
C HIS A 274 16.74 -1.15 16.30
N LYS A 275 16.24 -0.05 15.71
CA LYS A 275 17.00 0.77 14.76
C LYS A 275 18.18 1.51 15.42
N VAL A 276 18.08 1.87 16.70
CA VAL A 276 19.13 2.60 17.45
C VAL A 276 19.90 1.72 18.45
N GLY A 277 19.67 0.40 18.46
CA GLY A 277 20.39 -0.55 19.31
C GLY A 277 20.02 -0.47 20.80
N LEU A 278 18.81 -0.03 21.15
CA LEU A 278 18.31 -0.03 22.52
C LEU A 278 17.55 -1.33 22.84
N PRO A 279 17.59 -1.80 24.10
CA PRO A 279 16.75 -2.91 24.54
C PRO A 279 15.27 -2.50 24.47
N VAL A 280 14.40 -3.48 24.23
CA VAL A 280 12.94 -3.33 24.29
C VAL A 280 12.45 -4.04 25.54
N ASP A 281 11.84 -3.29 26.45
CA ASP A 281 11.00 -3.80 27.54
C ASP A 281 9.56 -4.05 27.08
#